data_AF-A0A7S1F590-F1
#
_entry.id   AF-A0A7S1F590-F1
#
_cell.length_a   1.000
_cell.length_b   1.000
_cell.length_c   1.000
_cell.angle_alpha   90.00
_cell.angle_beta   90.00
_cell.angle_gamma   90.00
#
_symmetry.space_group_name_H-M   'P 1'
#
loop_
_entity.id
_entity.type
_entity.pdbx_description
1 polymer ?
#
loop_
_entity_poly.entity_id
_entity_poly.type
_entity_poly.pdbx_seq_one_letter_code
_entity_poly.pdbx_strand_id
1 'polypeptide(L)'
;RVCVEDANTPPSTTRPEPVTELTVLSGSCLITSSSCVASPNFPGNYENNQVCSIVTPSGWISARSFNTERWYDYLYVGEHEFHGHTGPTIVEIANGEPIYWYSDVSTVMGGWEICFSETQPTTTRGPEVSGLSVRSGPCVQTSDMCVASPNYPADYVNTDGCAIATSTGWINATSFETETAYDFLVVGGMWFHGVFGPRGVAVSQGDIIDWYSDFSLVRKGWEICLNTT
;
A
#
# COMPACT_ATOMS: atom_id res chain seq x y z
N ARG A 1 20.62 -39.34 -30.26
CA ARG A 1 19.51 -40.07 -29.62
C ARG A 1 18.29 -39.21 -29.79
N VAL A 2 17.32 -39.65 -30.59
CA VAL A 2 16.07 -38.93 -30.86
C VAL A 2 15.12 -39.24 -29.71
N CYS A 3 14.54 -38.23 -29.09
CA CYS A 3 13.46 -38.41 -28.12
C CYS A 3 12.22 -38.85 -28.91
N VAL A 4 11.71 -40.04 -28.62
CA VAL A 4 10.41 -40.50 -29.12
C VAL A 4 9.39 -39.95 -28.15
N GLU A 5 8.56 -39.01 -28.58
CA GLU A 5 7.38 -38.59 -27.82
C GLU A 5 6.31 -39.67 -27.99
N ASP A 6 5.96 -40.35 -26.89
CA ASP A 6 4.81 -41.25 -26.86
C ASP A 6 3.53 -40.40 -26.95
N ALA A 7 3.01 -40.27 -28.18
CA ALA A 7 1.81 -39.52 -28.52
C ALA A 7 0.51 -40.27 -28.12
N ASN A 8 0.34 -40.62 -26.85
CA ASN A 8 -0.90 -41.29 -26.42
C ASN A 8 -1.43 -40.92 -25.02
N THR A 9 -1.21 -39.70 -24.56
CA THR A 9 -2.01 -39.15 -23.45
C THR A 9 -2.88 -38.00 -23.99
N PRO A 10 -4.22 -38.13 -24.00
CA PRO A 10 -5.06 -36.98 -24.31
C PRO A 10 -4.76 -35.87 -23.30
N PRO A 11 -4.65 -34.59 -23.72
CA PRO A 11 -4.44 -33.50 -22.78
C PRO A 11 -5.58 -33.52 -21.75
N SER A 12 -5.24 -33.80 -20.49
CA SER A 12 -6.20 -33.78 -19.39
C SER A 12 -6.78 -32.39 -19.29
N THR A 13 -7.96 -32.20 -19.87
CA THR A 13 -8.77 -30.98 -19.81
C THR A 13 -9.57 -30.98 -18.51
N THR A 14 -8.91 -31.29 -17.40
CA THR A 14 -9.46 -31.13 -16.07
C THR A 14 -9.59 -29.64 -15.81
N ARG A 15 -10.84 -29.17 -15.69
CA ARG A 15 -11.17 -27.83 -15.16
C ARG A 15 -10.35 -27.63 -13.87
N PRO A 16 -9.59 -26.53 -13.74
CA PRO A 16 -8.84 -26.26 -12.51
C PRO A 16 -9.77 -26.37 -11.31
N GLU A 17 -9.34 -27.07 -10.25
CA GLU A 17 -10.12 -27.10 -9.02
C GLU A 17 -10.28 -25.68 -8.47
N PRO A 18 -11.47 -25.33 -7.96
CA PRO A 18 -11.70 -23.99 -7.44
C PRO A 18 -10.80 -23.71 -6.25
N VAL A 19 -10.26 -22.50 -6.17
CA VAL A 19 -9.44 -22.07 -5.02
C VAL A 19 -10.37 -21.86 -3.84
N THR A 20 -10.11 -22.54 -2.72
CA THR A 20 -10.95 -22.50 -1.51
C THR A 20 -10.34 -21.73 -0.36
N GLU A 21 -9.04 -21.41 -0.44
CA GLU A 21 -8.32 -20.65 0.57
C GLU A 21 -7.22 -19.79 -0.06
N LEU A 22 -6.79 -18.76 0.68
CA LEU A 22 -5.65 -17.94 0.28
C LEU A 22 -4.39 -18.81 0.26
N THR A 23 -3.71 -18.85 -0.89
CA THR A 23 -2.56 -19.74 -1.11
C THR A 23 -1.44 -19.00 -1.84
N VAL A 24 -0.20 -19.17 -1.38
CA VAL A 24 1.00 -18.75 -2.12
C VAL A 24 1.37 -19.87 -3.10
N LEU A 25 1.28 -19.60 -4.40
CA LEU A 25 1.59 -20.57 -5.46
C LEU A 25 3.10 -20.67 -5.71
N SER A 26 3.82 -19.57 -5.59
CA SER A 26 5.27 -19.52 -5.82
C SER A 26 5.92 -18.34 -5.11
N GLY A 27 7.24 -18.42 -4.92
CA GLY A 27 8.03 -17.39 -4.28
C GLY A 27 8.00 -17.47 -2.75
N SER A 28 8.43 -16.38 -2.11
CA SER A 28 8.69 -16.33 -0.66
C SER A 28 7.70 -15.46 0.12
N CYS A 29 6.52 -15.16 -0.45
CA CYS A 29 5.49 -14.43 0.28
C CYS A 29 4.98 -15.24 1.48
N LEU A 30 4.61 -14.52 2.54
CA LEU A 30 4.37 -15.09 3.86
C LEU A 30 2.88 -15.10 4.16
N ILE A 31 2.28 -16.27 4.37
CA ILE A 31 0.92 -16.36 4.92
C ILE A 31 0.98 -15.93 6.39
N THR A 32 0.40 -14.78 6.72
CA THR A 32 0.42 -14.22 8.09
C THR A 32 -0.80 -14.64 8.91
N SER A 33 -1.91 -15.01 8.24
CA SER A 33 -3.09 -15.63 8.84
C SER A 33 -3.90 -16.36 7.77
N SER A 34 -5.00 -17.04 8.14
CA SER A 34 -5.87 -17.74 7.18
C SER A 34 -6.48 -16.83 6.10
N SER A 35 -6.45 -15.52 6.30
CA SER A 35 -7.01 -14.53 5.37
C SER A 35 -6.01 -13.44 5.00
N CYS A 36 -4.73 -13.54 5.34
CA CYS A 36 -3.75 -12.50 5.04
C CYS A 36 -2.41 -13.07 4.58
N VAL A 37 -1.75 -12.32 3.71
CA VAL A 37 -0.45 -12.63 3.13
C VAL A 37 0.37 -11.36 3.04
N ALA A 38 1.67 -11.50 3.21
CA ALA A 38 2.61 -10.40 3.23
C ALA A 38 3.79 -10.63 2.28
N SER A 39 4.46 -9.54 1.95
CA SER A 39 5.74 -9.56 1.24
C SER A 39 6.77 -10.40 2.01
N PRO A 40 7.82 -10.91 1.35
CA PRO A 40 8.91 -11.57 2.05
C PRO A 40 9.50 -10.66 3.15
N ASN A 41 9.94 -11.27 4.25
CA ASN A 41 10.53 -10.60 5.43
C ASN A 41 9.64 -9.63 6.22
N PHE A 42 8.36 -9.46 5.86
CA PHE A 42 7.45 -8.56 6.57
C PHE A 42 7.36 -8.89 8.08
N PRO A 43 7.38 -7.90 9.00
CA PRO A 43 7.28 -6.44 8.77
C PRO A 43 8.61 -5.73 8.48
N GLY A 44 9.69 -6.47 8.27
CA GLY A 44 10.96 -5.93 7.80
C GLY A 44 10.96 -5.70 6.28
N ASN A 45 12.08 -5.18 5.78
CA ASN A 45 12.20 -4.87 4.36
C ASN A 45 12.21 -6.14 3.49
N TYR A 46 11.50 -6.11 2.37
CA TYR A 46 11.69 -7.10 1.31
C TYR A 46 13.07 -6.96 0.67
N GLU A 47 13.44 -7.86 -0.24
CA GLU A 47 14.71 -7.78 -0.98
C GLU A 47 14.47 -7.48 -2.46
N ASN A 48 15.53 -7.08 -3.16
CA ASN A 48 15.52 -6.85 -4.60
C ASN A 48 15.27 -8.15 -5.38
N ASN A 49 14.66 -8.06 -6.56
CA ASN A 49 14.37 -9.18 -7.46
C ASN A 49 13.50 -10.28 -6.86
N GLN A 50 12.67 -9.95 -5.87
CA GLN A 50 11.76 -10.90 -5.28
C GLN A 50 10.47 -10.97 -6.09
N VAL A 51 9.98 -12.19 -6.26
CA VAL A 51 8.71 -12.48 -6.91
C VAL A 51 7.89 -13.42 -6.06
N CYS A 52 6.58 -13.24 -6.07
CA CYS A 52 5.67 -14.26 -5.61
C CYS A 52 4.34 -14.19 -6.35
N SER A 53 3.61 -15.31 -6.34
CA SER A 53 2.24 -15.36 -6.85
C SER A 53 1.33 -16.00 -5.83
N ILE A 54 0.13 -15.43 -5.71
CA ILE A 54 -0.88 -15.78 -4.72
C ILE A 54 -2.21 -15.98 -5.46
N VAL A 55 -3.05 -16.88 -4.96
CA VAL A 55 -4.44 -17.00 -5.38
C VAL A 55 -5.35 -17.01 -4.17
N THR A 56 -6.58 -16.55 -4.36
CA THR A 56 -7.63 -16.57 -3.34
C THR A 56 -8.94 -17.11 -3.93
N PRO A 57 -9.93 -17.44 -3.07
CA PRO A 57 -11.31 -17.53 -3.52
C PRO A 57 -11.80 -16.18 -4.07
N SER A 58 -12.99 -16.17 -4.67
CA SER A 58 -13.64 -14.93 -5.08
C SER A 58 -14.00 -14.08 -3.86
N GLY A 59 -13.73 -12.78 -3.91
CA GLY A 59 -14.01 -11.86 -2.80
C GLY A 59 -13.28 -10.54 -2.96
N TRP A 60 -12.78 -10.00 -1.83
CA TRP A 60 -12.25 -8.64 -1.76
C TRP A 60 -10.88 -8.60 -1.07
N ILE A 61 -9.95 -7.83 -1.64
CA ILE A 61 -8.60 -7.62 -1.14
C ILE A 61 -8.47 -6.22 -0.56
N SER A 62 -7.81 -6.10 0.59
CA SER A 62 -7.45 -4.82 1.20
C SER A 62 -6.09 -4.88 1.87
N ALA A 63 -5.29 -3.83 1.73
CA ALA A 63 -4.03 -3.69 2.42
C ALA A 63 -4.23 -3.28 3.88
N ARG A 64 -3.57 -4.00 4.79
CA ARG A 64 -3.37 -3.54 6.16
C ARG A 64 -2.19 -2.58 6.25
N SER A 65 -1.09 -2.94 5.59
CA SER A 65 0.12 -2.13 5.42
C SER A 65 0.57 -2.21 3.97
N PHE A 66 1.09 -1.12 3.43
CA PHE A 66 1.62 -1.07 2.08
C PHE A 66 2.73 -0.02 2.01
N ASN A 67 3.97 -0.45 1.88
CA ASN A 67 5.16 0.40 1.77
C ASN A 67 6.14 -0.26 0.78
N THR A 68 6.14 0.23 -0.45
CA THR A 68 6.89 -0.32 -1.59
C THR A 68 7.54 0.81 -2.38
N GLU A 69 8.59 0.52 -3.15
CA GLU A 69 9.19 1.54 -4.01
C GLU A 69 8.18 2.02 -5.06
N ARG A 70 7.93 3.32 -5.08
CA ARG A 70 6.99 3.92 -6.01
C ARG A 70 7.53 3.85 -7.44
N TRP A 71 6.72 3.38 -8.38
CA TRP A 71 7.02 3.27 -9.82
C TRP A 71 7.99 2.15 -10.23
N TYR A 72 8.44 1.31 -9.29
CA TYR A 72 9.44 0.28 -9.59
C TYR A 72 9.02 -1.08 -9.04
N ASP A 73 8.46 -1.10 -7.82
CA ASP A 73 7.99 -2.31 -7.18
C ASP A 73 6.47 -2.37 -7.19
N TYR A 74 5.93 -3.49 -7.69
CA TYR A 74 4.51 -3.57 -8.03
C TYR A 74 3.84 -4.80 -7.41
N LEU A 75 2.69 -4.54 -6.78
CA LEU A 75 1.69 -5.54 -6.44
C LEU A 75 0.51 -5.41 -7.41
N TYR A 76 0.22 -6.48 -8.14
CA TYR A 76 -0.96 -6.59 -8.99
C TYR A 76 -2.03 -7.42 -8.29
N VAL A 77 -3.24 -6.88 -8.19
CA VAL A 77 -4.44 -7.57 -7.69
C VAL A 77 -5.46 -7.64 -8.82
N GLY A 78 -5.48 -8.77 -9.52
CA GLY A 78 -6.17 -8.85 -10.81
C GLY A 78 -5.55 -7.88 -11.82
N GLU A 79 -6.38 -7.01 -12.43
CA GLU A 79 -5.94 -5.97 -13.36
C GLU A 79 -5.44 -4.68 -12.68
N HIS A 80 -5.55 -4.57 -11.35
CA HIS A 80 -5.20 -3.37 -10.61
C HIS A 80 -3.74 -3.39 -10.16
N GLU A 81 -3.02 -2.30 -10.42
CA GLU A 81 -1.62 -2.10 -10.07
C GLU A 81 -1.49 -1.22 -8.81
N PHE A 82 -0.62 -1.63 -7.89
CA PHE A 82 -0.32 -0.89 -6.66
C PHE A 82 1.19 -0.81 -6.42
N HIS A 83 1.65 0.37 -5.98
CA HIS A 83 3.03 0.66 -5.63
C HIS A 83 3.08 1.87 -4.68
N GLY A 84 4.25 2.20 -4.12
CA GLY A 84 4.37 3.29 -3.15
C GLY A 84 3.75 2.94 -1.79
N HIS A 85 3.02 3.89 -1.20
CA HIS A 85 2.46 3.77 0.16
C HIS A 85 0.95 3.50 0.19
N THR A 86 0.28 3.54 -0.97
CA THR A 86 -1.17 3.36 -1.09
C THR A 86 -1.48 2.02 -1.75
N GLY A 87 -1.93 1.06 -0.95
CA GLY A 87 -2.26 -0.29 -1.40
C GLY A 87 -3.73 -0.50 -1.81
N PRO A 88 -4.11 -1.74 -2.16
CA PRO A 88 -5.49 -2.09 -2.51
C PRO A 88 -6.46 -1.75 -1.38
N THR A 89 -7.59 -1.12 -1.73
CA THR A 89 -8.68 -0.84 -0.79
C THR A 89 -9.98 -1.36 -1.38
N ILE A 90 -10.49 -2.47 -0.84
CA ILE A 90 -11.73 -3.11 -1.27
C ILE A 90 -11.71 -3.38 -2.79
N VAL A 91 -10.67 -4.09 -3.24
CA VAL A 91 -10.54 -4.52 -4.65
C VAL A 91 -11.19 -5.89 -4.82
N GLU A 92 -12.15 -6.01 -5.72
CA GLU A 92 -12.80 -7.28 -6.04
C GLU A 92 -11.83 -8.18 -6.84
N ILE A 93 -11.82 -9.48 -6.54
CA ILE A 93 -11.00 -10.48 -7.25
C ILE A 93 -11.81 -11.74 -7.52
N ALA A 94 -11.64 -12.33 -8.71
CA ALA A 94 -12.30 -13.58 -9.07
C ALA A 94 -11.60 -14.81 -8.48
N ASN A 95 -12.32 -15.95 -8.43
CA ASN A 95 -11.76 -17.20 -7.91
C ASN A 95 -10.53 -17.65 -8.74
N GLY A 96 -9.39 -17.79 -8.06
CA GLY A 96 -8.15 -18.23 -8.70
C GLY A 96 -7.49 -17.20 -9.62
N GLU A 97 -8.01 -15.97 -9.66
CA GLU A 97 -7.31 -14.87 -10.32
C GLU A 97 -6.03 -14.56 -9.53
N PRO A 98 -4.87 -14.48 -10.22
CA PRO A 98 -3.61 -14.35 -9.53
C PRO A 98 -3.36 -12.93 -9.02
N ILE A 99 -2.78 -12.87 -7.82
CA ILE A 99 -2.13 -11.69 -7.28
C ILE A 99 -0.62 -11.88 -7.49
N TYR A 100 0.03 -10.89 -8.08
CA TYR A 100 1.46 -10.95 -8.38
C TYR A 100 2.23 -9.86 -7.66
N TRP A 101 3.38 -10.23 -7.09
CA TRP A 101 4.33 -9.29 -6.54
C TRP A 101 5.66 -9.41 -7.27
N TYR A 102 6.28 -8.27 -7.53
CA TYR A 102 7.63 -8.16 -8.05
C TYR A 102 8.34 -6.92 -7.47
N SER A 103 9.59 -7.09 -7.05
CA SER A 103 10.52 -5.99 -6.76
C SER A 103 11.66 -5.92 -7.77
N ASP A 104 12.12 -4.71 -8.06
CA ASP A 104 13.18 -4.41 -9.00
C ASP A 104 14.59 -4.68 -8.41
N VAL A 105 15.64 -4.15 -9.03
CA VAL A 105 17.04 -4.41 -8.66
C VAL A 105 17.57 -3.50 -7.54
N SER A 106 16.81 -2.53 -7.06
CA SER A 106 17.21 -1.49 -6.10
C SER A 106 16.13 -1.21 -5.05
N THR A 107 16.41 -0.27 -4.14
CA THR A 107 15.52 0.28 -3.10
C THR A 107 14.52 -0.69 -2.47
N VAL A 108 14.77 -1.05 -1.21
CA VAL A 108 13.83 -1.87 -0.45
C VAL A 108 13.05 -1.04 0.55
N MET A 109 11.78 -1.39 0.74
CA MET A 109 10.87 -0.76 1.71
C MET A 109 10.28 -1.79 2.66
N GLY A 110 9.51 -1.34 3.66
CA GLY A 110 8.93 -2.19 4.71
C GLY A 110 7.89 -3.22 4.24
N GLY A 111 7.58 -3.25 2.95
CA GLY A 111 6.73 -4.25 2.33
C GLY A 111 5.24 -4.03 2.56
N TRP A 112 4.47 -5.10 2.36
CA TRP A 112 3.01 -5.04 2.40
C TRP A 112 2.42 -6.24 3.13
N GLU A 113 1.25 -6.04 3.72
CA GLU A 113 0.35 -7.09 4.15
C GLU A 113 -1.03 -6.80 3.57
N ILE A 114 -1.55 -7.74 2.79
CA ILE A 114 -2.91 -7.69 2.24
C ILE A 114 -3.76 -8.80 2.85
N CYS A 115 -5.06 -8.54 2.96
CA CYS A 115 -6.02 -9.49 3.50
C CYS A 115 -7.20 -9.68 2.55
N PHE A 116 -7.65 -10.93 2.48
CA PHE A 116 -8.82 -11.40 1.76
C PHE A 116 -10.07 -11.40 2.66
N SER A 117 -11.22 -11.11 2.05
CA SER A 117 -12.54 -11.25 2.65
C SER A 117 -13.55 -11.79 1.63
N GLU A 118 -14.32 -12.82 2.00
CA GLU A 118 -15.39 -13.38 1.15
C GLU A 118 -16.55 -12.40 0.95
N THR A 119 -16.80 -11.56 1.96
CA THR A 119 -17.84 -10.53 1.89
C THR A 119 -17.19 -9.19 1.60
N GLN A 120 -17.85 -8.36 0.80
CA GLN A 120 -17.41 -6.98 0.63
C GLN A 120 -17.36 -6.34 2.02
N PRO A 121 -16.19 -5.82 2.44
CA PRO A 121 -16.13 -5.04 3.65
C PRO A 121 -17.08 -3.86 3.46
N THR A 122 -18.25 -3.93 4.07
CA THR A 122 -19.10 -2.76 4.19
C THR A 122 -18.31 -1.74 4.98
N THR A 123 -18.39 -0.47 4.60
CA THR A 123 -18.07 0.66 5.49
C THR A 123 -19.08 0.74 6.65
N THR A 124 -19.47 -0.41 7.21
CA THR A 124 -20.23 -0.50 8.45
C THR A 124 -19.33 0.01 9.53
N ARG A 125 -19.63 1.23 10.01
CA ARG A 125 -19.27 1.82 11.32
C ARG A 125 -18.38 0.91 12.16
N GLY A 126 -17.15 0.71 11.71
CA GLY A 126 -16.06 0.26 12.56
C GLY A 126 -15.86 1.35 13.62
N PRO A 127 -15.06 1.12 14.67
CA PRO A 127 -14.71 2.21 15.56
C PRO A 127 -14.29 3.40 14.69
N GLU A 128 -15.01 4.52 14.82
CA GLU A 128 -14.66 5.76 14.12
C GLU A 128 -13.18 5.97 14.40
N VAL A 129 -12.34 5.84 13.37
CA VAL A 129 -11.00 6.41 13.44
C VAL A 129 -11.28 7.88 13.66
N SER A 130 -11.03 8.38 14.87
CA SER A 130 -11.22 9.79 15.19
C SER A 130 -9.91 10.47 14.87
N GLY A 131 -9.86 11.23 13.78
CA GLY A 131 -8.66 11.97 13.40
C GLY A 131 -7.85 11.32 12.29
N LEU A 132 -6.53 11.37 12.45
CA LEU A 132 -5.54 10.87 11.50
C LEU A 132 -4.88 9.61 12.05
N SER A 133 -4.52 8.67 11.18
CA SER A 133 -3.77 7.48 11.57
C SER A 133 -2.75 7.11 10.50
N VAL A 134 -1.48 7.04 10.87
CA VAL A 134 -0.43 6.49 9.99
C VAL A 134 -0.75 5.02 9.68
N ARG A 135 -0.82 4.67 8.40
CA ARG A 135 -1.14 3.33 7.89
C ARG A 135 0.10 2.55 7.49
N SER A 136 1.09 3.24 6.94
CA SER A 136 2.35 2.66 6.50
C SER A 136 3.40 3.77 6.41
N GLY A 137 4.68 3.36 6.40
CA GLY A 137 5.81 4.29 6.34
C GLY A 137 6.16 4.92 7.69
N PRO A 138 7.17 5.80 7.74
CA PRO A 138 7.77 6.28 8.98
C PRO A 138 7.24 7.66 9.43
N CYS A 139 6.12 8.11 8.88
CA CYS A 139 5.45 9.30 9.40
C CYS A 139 5.07 9.13 10.87
N VAL A 140 5.06 10.24 11.59
CA VAL A 140 4.95 10.24 13.05
C VAL A 140 3.60 10.80 13.46
N GLN A 141 2.85 10.01 14.22
CA GLN A 141 1.64 10.48 14.88
C GLN A 141 2.03 11.46 16.00
N THR A 142 1.67 12.75 15.87
CA THR A 142 1.98 13.76 16.90
C THR A 142 0.83 13.94 17.90
N SER A 143 -0.41 13.68 17.47
CA SER A 143 -1.60 13.53 18.32
C SER A 143 -2.69 12.79 17.53
N ASP A 144 -3.82 12.39 18.13
CA ASP A 144 -4.91 11.73 17.41
C ASP A 144 -5.40 12.52 16.17
N MET A 145 -5.27 13.85 16.20
CA MET A 145 -5.71 14.72 15.10
C MET A 145 -4.57 15.16 14.18
N CYS A 146 -3.30 14.85 14.48
CA CYS A 146 -2.15 15.40 13.76
C CYS A 146 -1.08 14.36 13.45
N VAL A 147 -0.49 14.48 12.26
CA VAL A 147 0.62 13.65 11.78
C VAL A 147 1.68 14.56 11.18
N ALA A 148 2.94 14.18 11.36
CA ALA A 148 4.08 14.89 10.80
C ALA A 148 4.93 13.98 9.91
N SER A 149 5.69 14.61 9.01
CA SER A 149 6.72 13.94 8.21
C SER A 149 7.76 13.26 9.11
N PRO A 150 8.50 12.27 8.60
CA PRO A 150 9.60 11.65 9.34
C PRO A 150 10.57 12.71 9.87
N ASN A 151 11.06 12.52 11.09
CA ASN A 151 12.01 13.40 11.80
C ASN A 151 11.56 14.83 12.12
N TYR A 152 10.35 15.25 11.77
CA TYR A 152 9.86 16.61 12.02
C TYR A 152 10.04 16.99 13.51
N PRO A 153 10.60 18.18 13.84
CA PRO A 153 10.85 19.34 12.97
C PRO A 153 12.25 19.39 12.30
N ALA A 154 13.03 18.31 12.38
CA ALA A 154 14.27 18.17 11.61
C ALA A 154 13.96 17.73 10.18
N ASP A 155 15.00 17.72 9.32
CA ASP A 155 14.81 17.38 7.92
C ASP A 155 14.33 15.93 7.74
N TYR A 156 13.36 15.72 6.83
CA TYR A 156 12.97 14.37 6.41
C TYR A 156 14.11 13.69 5.64
N VAL A 157 13.92 12.42 5.28
CA VAL A 157 14.90 11.63 4.52
C VAL A 157 14.45 11.45 3.07
N ASN A 158 15.41 11.25 2.17
CA ASN A 158 15.14 10.97 0.76
C ASN A 158 14.51 9.59 0.57
N THR A 159 13.82 9.44 -0.56
CA THR A 159 13.27 8.17 -1.06
C THR A 159 12.37 7.48 -0.05
N ASP A 160 11.61 8.24 0.72
CA ASP A 160 10.76 7.74 1.79
C ASP A 160 9.35 8.33 1.66
N GLY A 161 8.41 7.80 2.42
CA GLY A 161 7.04 8.26 2.38
C GLY A 161 6.13 7.48 3.29
N CYS A 162 4.86 7.85 3.30
CA CYS A 162 3.88 7.23 4.18
C CYS A 162 2.46 7.42 3.67
N ALA A 163 1.57 6.53 4.11
CA ALA A 163 0.13 6.70 3.92
C ALA A 163 -0.55 6.97 5.26
N ILE A 164 -1.54 7.86 5.25
CA ILE A 164 -2.28 8.30 6.44
C ILE A 164 -3.77 8.19 6.13
N ALA A 165 -4.48 7.41 6.93
CA ALA A 165 -5.94 7.34 6.85
C ALA A 165 -6.55 8.52 7.61
N THR A 166 -7.68 9.01 7.09
CA THR A 166 -8.38 10.17 7.65
C THR A 166 -9.82 9.83 8.05
N SER A 167 -10.34 10.58 9.00
CA SER A 167 -11.79 10.71 9.24
C SER A 167 -12.35 11.92 8.49
N THR A 168 -13.67 12.01 8.36
CA THR A 168 -14.32 13.14 7.69
C THR A 168 -13.97 14.47 8.37
N GLY A 169 -13.55 15.46 7.58
CA GLY A 169 -13.20 16.79 8.07
C GLY A 169 -12.37 17.60 7.09
N TRP A 170 -11.53 18.50 7.61
CA TRP A 170 -10.68 19.40 6.83
C TRP A 170 -9.22 19.36 7.30
N ILE A 171 -8.32 19.06 6.37
CA ILE A 171 -6.88 19.02 6.60
C ILE A 171 -6.28 20.42 6.50
N ASN A 172 -5.46 20.76 7.49
CA ASN A 172 -4.69 21.99 7.55
C ASN A 172 -3.24 21.68 7.94
N ALA A 173 -2.28 22.27 7.24
CA ALA A 173 -0.89 22.25 7.66
C ALA A 173 -0.64 23.29 8.76
N THR A 174 -0.08 22.86 9.89
CA THR A 174 0.45 23.75 10.93
C THR A 174 1.85 24.25 10.55
N SER A 175 2.60 23.44 9.81
CA SER A 175 3.90 23.76 9.21
C SER A 175 4.07 22.98 7.91
N PHE A 176 4.73 23.59 6.92
CA PHE A 176 4.94 22.95 5.62
C PHE A 176 6.16 23.52 4.92
N GLU A 177 7.20 22.70 4.78
CA GLU A 177 8.43 23.01 4.06
C GLU A 177 8.97 21.72 3.41
N THR A 178 8.71 21.55 2.11
CA THR A 178 9.19 20.42 1.30
C THR A 178 9.95 20.92 0.07
N GLU A 179 10.62 20.04 -0.66
CA GLU A 179 11.19 20.40 -1.95
C GLU A 179 10.07 20.85 -2.91
N THR A 180 10.34 21.92 -3.65
CA THR A 180 9.36 22.44 -4.62
C THR A 180 9.38 21.58 -5.88
N ALA A 181 8.21 21.02 -6.22
CA ALA A 181 7.95 20.25 -7.43
C ALA A 181 8.54 18.82 -7.50
N TYR A 182 9.09 18.30 -6.40
CA TYR A 182 9.67 16.96 -6.33
C TYR A 182 9.12 16.15 -5.16
N ASP A 183 8.95 16.78 -4.00
CA ASP A 183 8.43 16.14 -2.80
C ASP A 183 6.98 16.56 -2.54
N PHE A 184 6.08 15.57 -2.48
CA PHE A 184 4.65 15.84 -2.53
C PHE A 184 3.90 15.20 -1.36
N LEU A 185 3.04 16.01 -0.76
CA LEU A 185 1.93 15.55 0.09
C LEU A 185 0.64 15.60 -0.75
N VAL A 186 -0.03 14.48 -0.93
CA VAL A 186 -1.27 14.36 -1.69
C VAL A 186 -2.44 14.23 -0.73
N VAL A 187 -3.36 15.20 -0.75
CA VAL A 187 -4.54 15.26 0.14
C VAL A 187 -5.78 15.49 -0.70
N GLY A 188 -6.77 14.59 -0.63
CA GLY A 188 -8.03 14.72 -1.39
C GLY A 188 -7.79 14.85 -2.91
N GLY A 189 -6.76 14.18 -3.43
CA GLY A 189 -6.36 14.24 -4.84
C GLY A 189 -5.58 15.50 -5.26
N MET A 190 -5.31 16.44 -4.33
CA MET A 190 -4.50 17.63 -4.58
C MET A 190 -3.07 17.44 -4.11
N TRP A 191 -2.12 17.98 -4.88
CA TRP A 191 -0.68 17.78 -4.69
C TRP A 191 -0.07 19.04 -4.07
N PHE A 192 0.53 18.92 -2.89
CA PHE A 192 1.14 20.01 -2.13
C PHE A 192 2.65 19.82 -2.07
N HIS A 193 3.40 20.91 -2.26
CA HIS A 193 4.86 20.93 -2.22
C HIS A 193 5.39 22.34 -1.92
N GLY A 194 6.68 22.48 -1.64
CA GLY A 194 7.29 23.77 -1.30
C GLY A 194 6.87 24.27 0.08
N VAL A 195 6.42 25.52 0.17
CA VAL A 195 6.06 26.18 1.44
C VAL A 195 4.55 26.41 1.63
N PHE A 196 3.74 25.92 0.70
CA PHE A 196 2.29 26.09 0.71
C PHE A 196 1.61 24.74 0.90
N GLY A 197 1.39 24.37 2.16
CA GLY A 197 0.67 23.15 2.52
C GLY A 197 -0.85 23.26 2.40
N PRO A 198 -1.57 22.15 2.66
CA PRO A 198 -3.03 22.11 2.66
C PRO A 198 -3.65 23.11 3.65
N ARG A 199 -4.71 23.79 3.22
CA ARG A 199 -5.49 24.75 4.04
C ARG A 199 -6.98 24.53 3.80
N GLY A 200 -7.63 23.84 4.73
CA GLY A 200 -9.07 23.55 4.66
C GLY A 200 -9.43 22.54 3.57
N VAL A 201 -8.57 21.53 3.32
CA VAL A 201 -8.84 20.51 2.29
C VAL A 201 -9.82 19.49 2.84
N ALA A 202 -11.00 19.38 2.23
CA ALA A 202 -12.01 18.40 2.64
C ALA A 202 -11.53 16.97 2.36
N VAL A 203 -11.73 16.10 3.36
CA VAL A 203 -11.49 14.65 3.28
C VAL A 203 -12.66 13.89 3.90
N SER A 204 -12.87 12.67 3.44
CA SER A 204 -13.91 11.75 3.93
C SER A 204 -13.29 10.61 4.73
N GLN A 205 -14.09 9.98 5.58
CA GLN A 205 -13.67 8.79 6.30
C GLN A 205 -13.13 7.71 5.35
N GLY A 206 -11.89 7.28 5.60
CA GLY A 206 -11.21 6.27 4.80
C GLY A 206 -10.36 6.82 3.66
N ASP A 207 -10.42 8.13 3.38
CA ASP A 207 -9.49 8.75 2.42
C ASP A 207 -8.06 8.58 2.90
N ILE A 208 -7.15 8.31 1.96
CA ILE A 208 -5.72 8.17 2.19
C ILE A 208 -5.01 9.44 1.74
N ILE A 209 -4.26 10.03 2.67
CA ILE A 209 -3.24 11.04 2.40
C ILE A 209 -1.92 10.32 2.14
N ASP A 210 -1.23 10.70 1.08
CA ASP A 210 0.00 10.05 0.63
C ASP A 210 1.14 11.05 0.63
N TRP A 211 2.24 10.73 1.30
CA TRP A 211 3.46 11.52 1.32
C TRP A 211 4.58 10.73 0.67
N TYR A 212 5.42 11.41 -0.09
CA TYR A 212 6.69 10.85 -0.55
C TYR A 212 7.69 11.95 -0.91
N SER A 213 8.97 11.60 -0.79
CA SER A 213 10.11 12.41 -1.23
C SER A 213 10.88 11.73 -2.36
N ASP A 214 11.58 12.52 -3.15
CA ASP A 214 12.50 12.03 -4.18
C ASP A 214 13.88 11.64 -3.59
N PHE A 215 14.87 11.37 -4.45
CA PHE A 215 16.19 10.88 -4.03
C PHE A 215 17.12 11.96 -3.47
N SER A 216 16.72 13.24 -3.40
CA SER A 216 17.58 14.37 -3.04
C SER A 216 16.86 15.49 -2.27
N LEU A 217 17.64 16.51 -1.87
CA LEU A 217 17.15 17.80 -1.37
C LEU A 217 16.04 17.78 -0.30
N VAL A 218 16.42 17.40 0.91
CA VAL A 218 15.53 17.45 2.08
C VAL A 218 15.23 18.87 2.58
N ARG A 219 14.13 18.97 3.33
CA ARG A 219 13.68 20.16 4.08
C ARG A 219 13.13 19.71 5.43
N LYS A 220 12.74 20.68 6.28
CA LYS A 220 12.19 20.43 7.62
C LYS A 220 10.93 19.57 7.63
N GLY A 221 10.23 19.47 6.50
CA GLY A 221 9.02 18.68 6.36
C GLY A 221 7.78 19.42 6.81
N TRP A 222 6.81 18.69 7.33
CA TRP A 222 5.47 19.20 7.56
C TRP A 222 4.82 18.57 8.78
N GLU A 223 3.83 19.29 9.32
CA GLU A 223 2.83 18.73 10.22
C GLU A 223 1.46 19.16 9.70
N ILE A 224 0.54 18.20 9.61
CA ILE A 224 -0.85 18.42 9.25
C ILE A 224 -1.76 17.96 10.38
N CYS A 225 -2.89 18.65 10.52
CA CYS A 225 -3.93 18.33 11.47
C CYS A 225 -5.29 18.29 10.78
N LEU A 226 -6.17 17.41 11.29
CA LEU A 226 -7.56 17.34 10.90
C LEU A 226 -8.42 18.19 11.84
N ASN A 227 -9.31 18.99 11.25
CA ASN A 227 -10.39 19.67 11.97
C ASN A 227 -11.73 19.04 11.56
N THR A 228 -12.62 18.76 12.51
CA THR A 228 -13.92 18.10 12.28
C THR A 228 -15.12 19.02 12.46
N THR A 229 -14.88 20.27 12.87
CA THR A 229 -15.88 21.30 13.16
C THR A 229 -15.70 22.53 12.29
#